data_AF-A0A6P8SE45-F1
#
_entry.id   AF-A0A6P8SE45-F1
#
_cell.length_a   1.000
_cell.length_b   1.000
_cell.length_c   1.000
_cell.angle_alpha   90.00
_cell.angle_beta   90.00
_cell.angle_gamma   90.00
#
_symmetry.space_group_name_H-M   'P 1'
#
loop_
_entity.id
_entity.type
_entity.pdbx_description
1 polymer ?
#
loop_
_entity_poly.entity_id
_entity_poly.type
_entity_poly.pdbx_seq_one_letter_code
_entity_poly.pdbx_strand_id
1 'polypeptide(L)'
;MTESKYDWTLKSGSVPAVVPGKLHRKGGGKLRKQSSQAKPQSQIEQLDVSAVLADDEIMLTIKPGQHGSTYSGNPLACRVALAALDVMEEEKMAENAEYMGQWLRAELMKTPSDIVTRVRGKGLLNAIVIKETKDCDAWKVCLQLCDNGLLAKPTHGHIIRLAPPLTISEDELQECIDIIHKTLLSF
;
A
#
# COMPACT_ATOMS: atom_id res chain seq x y z
N MET A 1 -48.85 -24.51 -2.47
CA MET A 1 -47.92 -25.55 -1.99
C MET A 1 -46.61 -25.31 -2.71
N THR A 2 -45.50 -24.89 -2.13
CA THR A 2 -45.08 -24.74 -0.73
C THR A 2 -43.90 -23.75 -0.72
N GLU A 3 -43.93 -22.78 0.19
CA GLU A 3 -42.79 -21.95 0.59
C GLU A 3 -41.72 -22.80 1.29
N SER A 4 -40.46 -22.41 1.18
CA SER A 4 -39.39 -22.75 2.13
C SER A 4 -38.29 -21.68 2.06
N LYS A 5 -38.50 -20.51 2.69
CA LYS A 5 -37.83 -20.05 3.93
C LYS A 5 -36.36 -20.52 4.07
N TYR A 6 -35.42 -19.65 3.73
CA TYR A 6 -34.09 -19.62 4.36
C TYR A 6 -34.17 -18.66 5.55
N ASP A 7 -34.22 -19.23 6.75
CA ASP A 7 -34.21 -18.57 8.04
C ASP A 7 -32.76 -18.36 8.49
N TRP A 8 -32.30 -17.11 8.54
CA TRP A 8 -30.95 -16.69 8.95
C TRP A 8 -30.88 -16.28 10.43
N THR A 9 -31.68 -16.90 11.31
CA THR A 9 -31.62 -16.59 12.74
C THR A 9 -30.34 -17.09 13.40
N LEU A 10 -29.48 -16.12 13.71
CA LEU A 10 -28.34 -16.15 14.62
C LEU A 10 -28.63 -16.99 15.87
N LYS A 11 -28.01 -18.16 15.99
CA LYS A 11 -27.82 -18.82 17.29
C LYS A 11 -26.50 -18.39 17.88
N SER A 12 -26.60 -17.52 18.88
CA SER A 12 -25.54 -17.16 19.83
C SER A 12 -24.93 -18.41 20.47
N GLY A 13 -23.81 -18.88 19.94
CA GLY A 13 -22.95 -19.89 20.56
C GLY A 13 -21.82 -19.20 21.32
N SER A 14 -21.84 -19.30 22.64
CA SER A 14 -20.80 -18.84 23.55
C SER A 14 -19.43 -19.40 23.20
N VAL A 15 -18.44 -18.52 23.01
CA VAL A 15 -17.02 -18.89 22.88
C VAL A 15 -16.52 -19.44 24.22
N PRO A 16 -15.83 -20.60 24.28
CA PRO A 16 -15.31 -21.11 25.53
C PRO A 16 -14.19 -20.21 26.07
N ALA A 17 -14.29 -19.85 27.35
CA ALA A 17 -13.30 -19.05 28.07
C ALA A 17 -11.94 -19.75 28.11
N VAL A 18 -10.89 -19.03 27.70
CA VAL A 18 -9.50 -19.47 27.85
C VAL A 18 -9.13 -19.46 29.33
N VAL A 19 -8.83 -20.64 29.87
CA VAL A 19 -8.36 -20.81 31.25
C VAL A 19 -6.91 -20.31 31.34
N PRO A 20 -6.55 -19.39 32.25
CA PRO A 20 -5.17 -18.97 32.39
C PRO A 20 -4.34 -20.09 33.04
N GLY A 21 -3.38 -20.62 32.29
CA GLY A 21 -2.42 -21.62 32.77
C GLY A 21 -1.56 -21.08 33.92
N LYS A 22 -1.37 -21.92 34.95
CA LYS A 22 -0.56 -21.62 36.14
C LYS A 22 0.91 -21.36 35.75
N LEU A 23 1.41 -20.16 36.04
CA LEU A 23 2.82 -19.79 35.90
C LEU A 23 3.67 -20.46 36.99
N HIS A 24 4.59 -21.36 36.61
CA HIS A 24 5.66 -21.84 37.50
C HIS A 24 6.86 -20.89 37.39
N ARG A 25 7.27 -20.26 38.51
CA ARG A 25 8.44 -19.38 38.59
C ARG A 25 9.72 -20.20 38.83
N LYS A 26 10.71 -20.09 37.93
CA LYS A 26 12.13 -20.29 38.25
C LYS A 26 12.98 -19.25 37.51
N GLY A 27 13.87 -18.58 38.25
CA GLY A 27 15.05 -17.89 37.70
C GLY A 27 14.85 -16.41 37.37
N GLY A 28 15.59 -15.55 38.07
CA GLY A 28 15.56 -14.10 37.88
C GLY A 28 16.28 -13.62 36.62
N GLY A 29 15.57 -12.82 35.83
CA GLY A 29 16.09 -11.96 34.78
C GLY A 29 15.13 -10.77 34.64
N LYS A 30 15.65 -9.54 34.56
CA LYS A 30 14.84 -8.32 34.45
C LYS A 30 13.97 -8.38 33.18
N LEU A 31 12.66 -8.60 33.31
CA LEU A 31 11.70 -8.44 32.23
C LEU A 31 11.56 -6.95 31.88
N ARG A 32 12.09 -6.55 30.73
CA ARG A 32 11.62 -5.34 30.02
C ARG A 32 10.15 -5.57 29.69
N LYS A 33 9.26 -4.74 30.22
CA LYS A 33 7.87 -4.67 29.75
C LYS A 33 7.91 -4.20 28.29
N GLN A 34 7.81 -5.12 27.35
CA GLN A 34 7.32 -4.78 26.01
C GLN A 34 5.86 -4.38 26.20
N SER A 35 5.56 -3.11 26.02
CA SER A 35 4.20 -2.62 25.85
C SER A 35 3.65 -3.23 24.57
N SER A 36 3.01 -4.39 24.69
CA SER A 36 2.22 -5.02 23.65
C SER A 36 0.93 -4.21 23.45
N GLN A 37 1.04 -3.06 22.80
CA GLN A 37 -0.07 -2.50 22.05
C GLN A 37 0.34 -2.57 20.59
N ALA A 38 0.32 -3.79 20.06
CA ALA A 38 0.11 -3.94 18.63
C ALA A 38 -1.29 -3.37 18.39
N LYS A 39 -1.37 -2.18 17.78
CA LYS A 39 -2.60 -1.79 17.08
C LYS A 39 -2.94 -2.98 16.17
N PRO A 40 -4.20 -3.43 16.10
CA PRO A 40 -4.57 -4.37 15.06
C PRO A 40 -4.39 -3.60 13.76
N GLN A 41 -3.21 -3.74 13.14
CA GLN A 41 -3.02 -3.48 11.73
C GLN A 41 -3.99 -4.48 11.12
N SER A 42 -5.20 -4.02 10.77
CA SER A 42 -6.14 -4.80 10.00
C SER A 42 -5.35 -5.33 8.82
N GLN A 43 -5.04 -6.62 8.84
CA GLN A 43 -4.58 -7.30 7.65
C GLN A 43 -5.72 -7.09 6.66
N ILE A 44 -5.57 -6.09 5.80
CA ILE A 44 -6.38 -5.98 4.60
C ILE A 44 -5.95 -7.21 3.83
N GLU A 45 -6.70 -8.31 4.01
CA GLU A 45 -6.66 -9.42 3.08
C GLU A 45 -6.94 -8.79 1.72
N GLN A 46 -5.90 -8.69 0.89
CA GLN A 46 -6.02 -8.12 -0.45
C GLN A 46 -6.90 -9.08 -1.25
N LEU A 47 -8.18 -8.75 -1.33
CA LEU A 47 -9.14 -9.46 -2.16
C LEU A 47 -9.06 -8.92 -3.58
N ASP A 48 -8.95 -9.83 -4.54
CA ASP A 48 -8.90 -9.48 -5.95
C ASP A 48 -10.25 -8.91 -6.40
N VAL A 49 -10.23 -7.64 -6.80
CA VAL A 49 -11.38 -6.95 -7.36
C VAL A 49 -10.92 -6.07 -8.52
N SER A 50 -11.69 -6.09 -9.60
CA SER A 50 -11.54 -5.21 -10.75
C SER A 50 -12.91 -4.79 -11.26
N ALA A 51 -12.97 -3.62 -11.90
CA ALA A 51 -14.19 -3.08 -12.47
C ALA A 51 -13.87 -2.47 -13.85
N VAL A 52 -14.84 -2.53 -14.75
CA VAL A 52 -14.84 -1.81 -16.02
C VAL A 52 -15.99 -0.82 -15.96
N LEU A 53 -15.69 0.47 -16.19
CA LEU A 53 -16.68 1.54 -16.23
C LEU A 53 -16.73 2.13 -17.64
N ALA A 54 -17.93 2.27 -18.21
CA ALA A 54 -18.17 2.91 -19.49
C ALA A 54 -19.63 3.39 -19.54
N ASP A 55 -19.93 4.31 -20.46
CA ASP A 55 -21.29 4.79 -20.70
C ASP A 55 -22.18 3.67 -21.26
N ASP A 56 -23.49 3.82 -21.11
CA ASP A 56 -24.50 2.83 -21.49
C ASP A 56 -24.40 2.41 -22.96
N GLU A 57 -24.15 3.37 -23.87
CA GLU A 57 -24.04 3.08 -25.31
C GLU A 57 -22.89 2.10 -25.64
N ILE A 58 -21.85 2.05 -24.79
CA ILE A 58 -20.73 1.12 -24.91
C ILE A 58 -21.05 -0.15 -24.10
N MET A 59 -21.44 0.00 -22.83
CA MET A 59 -21.58 -1.14 -21.91
C MET A 59 -22.73 -2.08 -22.32
N LEU A 60 -23.84 -1.56 -22.84
CA LEU A 60 -25.01 -2.35 -23.25
C LEU A 60 -24.82 -3.10 -24.57
N THR A 61 -23.66 -2.95 -25.22
CA THR A 61 -23.27 -3.78 -26.37
C THR A 61 -22.95 -5.23 -25.94
N ILE A 62 -22.48 -5.43 -24.70
CA ILE A 62 -22.16 -6.74 -24.13
C ILE A 62 -23.46 -7.50 -23.82
N LYS A 63 -23.55 -8.74 -24.30
CA LYS A 63 -24.72 -9.63 -24.13
C LYS A 63 -24.43 -10.79 -23.18
N PRO A 64 -25.47 -11.43 -22.61
CA PRO A 64 -25.30 -12.59 -21.75
C PRO A 64 -24.44 -13.67 -22.41
N GLY A 65 -23.42 -14.15 -21.68
CA GLY A 65 -22.49 -15.19 -22.14
C GLY A 65 -21.24 -14.68 -22.87
N GLN A 66 -21.11 -13.37 -23.13
CA GLN A 66 -19.95 -12.82 -23.86
C GLN A 66 -18.77 -12.41 -22.98
N HIS A 67 -19.04 -12.10 -21.70
CA HIS A 67 -18.02 -11.69 -20.73
C HIS A 67 -18.42 -12.20 -19.35
N GLY A 68 -17.45 -12.76 -18.63
CA GLY A 68 -17.68 -13.30 -17.30
C GLY A 68 -16.48 -14.10 -16.82
N SER A 69 -16.37 -14.23 -15.50
CA SER A 69 -15.39 -15.09 -14.83
C SER A 69 -16.04 -15.62 -13.56
N THR A 70 -15.70 -16.84 -13.17
CA THR A 70 -16.32 -17.57 -12.05
C THR A 70 -16.28 -16.79 -10.73
N TYR A 71 -15.21 -16.02 -10.49
CA TYR A 71 -14.99 -15.29 -9.24
C TYR A 71 -15.25 -13.79 -9.36
N SER A 72 -15.55 -13.27 -10.56
CA SER A 72 -15.86 -11.85 -10.74
C SER A 72 -17.18 -11.50 -10.07
N GLY A 73 -17.22 -10.36 -9.37
CA GLY A 73 -18.42 -9.91 -8.67
C GLY A 73 -18.75 -10.70 -7.39
N ASN A 74 -17.77 -11.38 -6.77
CA ASN A 74 -17.98 -12.04 -5.49
C ASN A 74 -18.43 -11.00 -4.43
N PRO A 75 -19.54 -11.25 -3.70
CA PRO A 75 -20.09 -10.30 -2.72
C PRO A 75 -19.11 -9.91 -1.61
N LEU A 76 -18.20 -10.80 -1.22
CA LEU A 76 -17.18 -10.49 -0.20
C LEU A 76 -16.18 -9.44 -0.73
N ALA A 77 -15.65 -9.67 -1.94
CA ALA A 77 -14.71 -8.73 -2.58
C ALA A 77 -15.39 -7.38 -2.84
N CYS A 78 -16.65 -7.39 -3.30
CA CYS A 78 -17.43 -6.17 -3.48
C CYS A 78 -17.61 -5.38 -2.18
N ARG A 79 -17.91 -6.05 -1.05
CA ARG A 79 -18.07 -5.37 0.24
C ARG A 79 -16.78 -4.74 0.75
N VAL A 80 -15.65 -5.43 0.57
CA VAL A 80 -14.33 -4.90 0.94
C VAL A 80 -13.93 -3.74 0.03
N ALA A 81 -14.22 -3.81 -1.28
CA ALA A 81 -13.97 -2.72 -2.21
C ALA A 81 -14.74 -1.45 -1.84
N LEU A 82 -16.03 -1.57 -1.50
CA LEU A 82 -16.83 -0.43 -1.04
C LEU A 82 -16.26 0.20 0.23
N ALA A 83 -15.92 -0.61 1.24
CA ALA A 83 -15.31 -0.10 2.47
C ALA A 83 -13.96 0.60 2.22
N ALA A 84 -13.14 0.09 1.29
CA ALA A 84 -11.89 0.74 0.92
C ALA A 84 -12.12 2.10 0.24
N LEU A 85 -13.14 2.21 -0.62
CA LEU A 85 -13.52 3.49 -1.24
C LEU A 85 -14.03 4.50 -0.21
N ASP A 86 -14.87 4.05 0.73
CA ASP A 86 -15.38 4.91 1.82
C ASP A 86 -14.21 5.49 2.63
N VAL A 87 -13.26 4.65 3.04
CA VAL A 87 -12.06 5.08 3.78
C VAL A 87 -11.19 6.04 2.97
N MET A 88 -11.02 5.80 1.67
CA MET A 88 -10.25 6.70 0.80
C MET A 88 -10.84 8.12 0.74
N GLU A 89 -12.18 8.24 0.73
CA GLU A 89 -12.90 9.51 0.73
C GLU A 89 -12.91 10.17 2.11
N GLU A 90 -13.27 9.42 3.16
CA GLU A 90 -13.35 9.92 4.55
C GLU A 90 -11.99 10.44 5.06
N GLU A 91 -10.90 9.74 4.75
CA GLU A 91 -9.55 10.12 5.16
C GLU A 91 -8.87 11.11 4.19
N LYS A 92 -9.56 11.57 3.13
CA LYS A 92 -9.04 12.56 2.16
C LYS A 92 -7.69 12.16 1.57
N MET A 93 -7.57 10.89 1.20
CA MET A 93 -6.30 10.31 0.75
C MET A 93 -5.82 10.92 -0.57
N ALA A 94 -6.73 11.40 -1.43
CA ALA A 94 -6.37 12.05 -2.69
C ALA A 94 -5.68 13.41 -2.45
N GLU A 95 -6.19 14.19 -1.51
CA GLU A 95 -5.62 15.47 -1.09
C GLU A 95 -4.28 15.27 -0.40
N ASN A 96 -4.18 14.29 0.51
CA ASN A 96 -2.92 13.92 1.13
C ASN A 96 -1.88 13.54 0.07
N ALA A 97 -2.27 12.70 -0.90
CA ALA A 97 -1.37 12.27 -1.96
C ALA A 97 -0.89 13.42 -2.85
N GLU A 98 -1.74 14.41 -3.12
CA GLU A 98 -1.36 15.60 -3.87
C GLU A 98 -0.35 16.45 -3.07
N TYR A 99 -0.65 16.74 -1.80
CA TYR A 99 0.23 17.51 -0.92
C TYR A 99 1.60 16.85 -0.73
N MET A 100 1.62 15.59 -0.27
CA MET A 100 2.84 14.82 -0.05
C MET A 100 3.62 14.61 -1.35
N GLY A 101 2.91 14.39 -2.46
CA GLY A 101 3.52 14.26 -3.77
C GLY A 101 4.26 15.51 -4.23
N GLN A 102 3.67 16.69 -4.02
CA GLN A 102 4.32 17.97 -4.35
C GLN A 102 5.57 18.18 -3.50
N TRP A 103 5.48 17.92 -2.19
CA TRP A 103 6.61 18.04 -1.28
C TRP A 103 7.75 17.08 -1.65
N LEU A 104 7.44 15.80 -1.86
CA LEU A 104 8.41 14.78 -2.30
C LEU A 104 9.15 15.22 -3.56
N ARG A 105 8.42 15.68 -4.58
CA ARG A 105 9.05 16.14 -5.83
C ARG A 105 9.92 17.37 -5.59
N ALA A 106 9.49 18.32 -4.77
CA ALA A 106 10.25 19.53 -4.45
C ALA A 106 11.58 19.22 -3.75
N GLU A 107 11.58 18.29 -2.80
CA GLU A 107 12.81 17.86 -2.12
C GLU A 107 13.75 17.11 -3.06
N LEU A 108 13.23 16.15 -3.83
CA LEU A 108 14.05 15.36 -4.75
C LEU A 108 14.72 16.20 -5.85
N MET A 109 14.07 17.30 -6.27
CA MET A 109 14.65 18.26 -7.22
C MET A 109 15.86 19.04 -6.66
N LYS A 110 16.09 19.03 -5.35
CA LYS A 110 17.29 19.63 -4.73
C LYS A 110 18.54 18.78 -4.94
N THR A 111 18.38 17.52 -5.36
CA THR A 111 19.50 16.63 -5.68
C THR A 111 20.28 17.19 -6.88
N PRO A 112 21.62 17.11 -6.88
CA PRO A 112 22.44 17.53 -8.02
C PRO A 112 21.99 16.94 -9.37
N SER A 113 21.94 17.81 -10.39
CA SER A 113 21.39 17.45 -11.72
C SER A 113 22.25 16.47 -12.52
N ASP A 114 23.50 16.32 -12.12
CA ASP A 114 24.44 15.32 -12.65
C ASP A 114 24.07 13.89 -12.21
N ILE A 115 23.41 13.73 -11.07
CA ILE A 115 22.87 12.45 -10.59
C ILE A 115 21.41 12.30 -11.00
N VAL A 116 20.58 13.31 -10.72
CA VAL A 116 19.14 13.31 -11.01
C VAL A 116 18.84 14.25 -12.17
N THR A 117 18.58 13.70 -13.35
CA THR A 117 18.29 14.50 -14.54
C THR A 117 16.89 15.07 -14.55
N ARG A 118 15.92 14.38 -13.93
CA ARG A 118 14.51 14.81 -13.89
C ARG A 118 13.74 14.11 -12.79
N VAL A 119 12.85 14.84 -12.13
CA VAL A 119 11.82 14.30 -11.25
C VAL A 119 10.45 14.54 -11.89
N ARG A 120 9.57 13.53 -11.93
CA ARG A 120 8.22 13.64 -12.50
C ARG A 120 7.21 12.77 -11.77
N GLY A 121 5.93 13.11 -11.85
CA GLY A 121 4.86 12.32 -11.25
C GLY A 121 3.59 13.13 -11.05
N LYS A 122 2.58 12.48 -10.46
CA LYS A 122 1.32 13.10 -10.02
C LYS A 122 0.88 12.42 -8.73
N GLY A 123 0.43 13.22 -7.74
CA GLY A 123 0.20 12.72 -6.39
C GLY A 123 1.42 11.96 -5.85
N LEU A 124 1.20 10.81 -5.23
CA LEU A 124 2.25 9.93 -4.72
C LEU A 124 2.81 8.93 -5.75
N LEU A 125 2.36 8.95 -7.01
CA LEU A 125 3.00 8.17 -8.07
C LEU A 125 4.10 9.00 -8.74
N ASN A 126 5.33 8.81 -8.26
CA ASN A 126 6.49 9.61 -8.66
C ASN A 126 7.60 8.75 -9.27
N ALA A 127 8.47 9.42 -10.02
CA ALA A 127 9.63 8.80 -10.62
C ALA A 127 10.82 9.77 -10.65
N ILE A 128 11.99 9.24 -10.32
CA ILE A 128 13.28 9.92 -10.46
C ILE A 128 13.98 9.32 -11.68
N VAL A 129 14.44 10.19 -12.57
CA VAL A 129 15.26 9.83 -13.73
C VAL A 129 16.71 10.11 -13.35
N ILE A 130 17.51 9.06 -13.18
CA ILE A 130 18.92 9.20 -12.85
C ILE A 130 19.76 9.22 -14.12
N LYS A 131 20.94 9.81 -14.04
CA LYS A 131 21.93 9.75 -15.13
C LYS A 131 22.63 8.40 -15.08
N GLU A 132 22.44 7.60 -16.12
CA GLU A 132 23.11 6.30 -16.22
C GLU A 132 24.60 6.48 -16.50
N THR A 133 25.43 5.82 -15.70
CA THR A 133 26.89 5.73 -15.89
C THR A 133 27.31 4.26 -15.83
N LYS A 134 28.59 3.95 -16.07
CA LYS A 134 29.08 2.57 -15.93
C LYS A 134 28.90 2.02 -14.51
N ASP A 135 28.97 2.91 -13.53
CA ASP A 135 28.97 2.55 -12.11
C ASP A 135 27.59 2.75 -11.47
N CYS A 136 26.71 3.58 -12.05
CA CYS A 136 25.39 3.92 -11.54
C CYS A 136 24.27 3.58 -12.56
N ASP A 137 23.41 2.63 -12.20
CA ASP A 137 22.16 2.31 -12.89
C ASP A 137 21.01 2.24 -11.87
N ALA A 138 19.75 2.24 -12.33
CA ALA A 138 18.61 2.30 -11.41
C ALA A 138 18.51 1.04 -10.54
N TRP A 139 19.03 -0.10 -11.01
CA TRP A 139 19.01 -1.35 -10.28
C TRP A 139 19.93 -1.29 -9.06
N LYS A 140 21.19 -0.86 -9.24
CA LYS A 140 22.17 -0.67 -8.17
C LYS A 140 21.68 0.35 -7.15
N VAL A 141 21.12 1.47 -7.60
CA VAL A 141 20.54 2.47 -6.70
C VAL A 141 19.39 1.85 -5.90
N CYS A 142 18.50 1.07 -6.52
CA CYS A 142 17.40 0.41 -5.78
C CYS A 142 17.89 -0.63 -4.77
N LEU A 143 18.97 -1.37 -5.07
CA LEU A 143 19.59 -2.27 -4.09
C LEU A 143 20.16 -1.50 -2.90
N GLN A 144 20.87 -0.39 -3.15
CA GLN A 144 21.40 0.45 -2.09
C GLN A 144 20.30 1.13 -1.27
N LEU A 145 19.19 1.52 -1.89
CA LEU A 145 18.00 2.01 -1.20
C LEU A 145 17.43 0.92 -0.27
N CYS A 146 17.34 -0.32 -0.76
CA CYS A 146 16.87 -1.46 0.04
C CYS A 146 17.78 -1.71 1.25
N ASP A 147 19.11 -1.67 1.07
CA ASP A 147 20.08 -1.80 2.17
C ASP A 147 19.96 -0.67 3.19
N ASN A 148 19.57 0.53 2.75
CA ASN A 148 19.29 1.68 3.60
C ASN A 148 17.86 1.69 4.18
N GLY A 149 17.04 0.68 3.92
CA GLY A 149 15.70 0.51 4.49
C GLY A 149 14.54 1.02 3.63
N LEU A 150 14.77 1.42 2.38
CA LEU A 150 13.74 1.92 1.46
C LEU A 150 13.54 1.01 0.26
N LEU A 151 12.31 0.50 0.08
CA LEU A 151 11.95 -0.28 -1.10
C LEU A 151 11.51 0.65 -2.24
N ALA A 152 12.22 0.55 -3.37
CA ALA A 152 11.87 1.24 -4.61
C ALA A 152 11.95 0.27 -5.80
N LYS A 153 11.23 0.57 -6.88
CA LYS A 153 11.22 -0.29 -8.07
C LYS A 153 11.89 0.42 -9.25
N PRO A 154 12.92 -0.19 -9.87
CA PRO A 154 13.45 0.33 -11.11
C PRO A 154 12.50 0.04 -12.27
N THR A 155 12.50 0.94 -13.26
CA THR A 155 11.75 0.86 -14.51
C THR A 155 12.62 1.39 -15.63
N HIS A 156 12.61 0.74 -16.81
CA HIS A 156 13.29 1.23 -18.00
C HIS A 156 14.77 1.64 -17.80
N GLY A 157 15.54 0.88 -17.01
CA GLY A 157 17.01 1.03 -16.83
C GLY A 157 17.47 2.19 -15.94
N HIS A 158 16.96 3.40 -16.17
CA HIS A 158 17.44 4.64 -15.56
C HIS A 158 16.35 5.41 -14.78
N ILE A 159 15.17 4.79 -14.57
CA ILE A 159 14.04 5.42 -13.88
C ILE A 159 13.72 4.63 -12.61
N ILE A 160 13.65 5.30 -11.47
CA ILE A 160 13.25 4.73 -10.19
C ILE A 160 11.84 5.21 -9.88
N ARG A 161 10.90 4.27 -9.70
CA ARG A 161 9.51 4.56 -9.36
C ARG A 161 9.32 4.53 -7.85
N LEU A 162 8.72 5.59 -7.33
CA LEU A 162 8.32 5.78 -5.94
C LEU A 162 6.80 5.82 -5.89
N ALA A 163 6.21 4.90 -5.14
CA ALA A 163 4.76 4.80 -4.94
C ALA A 163 4.49 4.43 -3.47
N PRO A 164 4.77 5.35 -2.52
CA PRO A 164 4.43 5.13 -1.12
C PRO A 164 2.91 4.99 -0.92
N PRO A 165 2.46 4.40 0.20
CA PRO A 165 1.04 4.35 0.56
C PRO A 165 0.41 5.74 0.60
N LEU A 166 -0.89 5.85 0.26
CA LEU A 166 -1.60 7.12 0.30
C LEU A 166 -1.77 7.68 1.73
N THR A 167 -1.56 6.84 2.73
CA THR A 167 -1.61 7.13 4.16
C THR A 167 -0.26 7.51 4.77
N ILE A 168 0.79 7.66 3.96
CA ILE A 168 2.13 8.04 4.45
C ILE A 168 2.08 9.36 5.21
N SER A 169 2.73 9.41 6.36
CA SER A 169 2.86 10.62 7.19
C SER A 169 4.02 11.50 6.74
N GLU A 170 4.01 12.76 7.21
CA GLU A 170 5.10 13.72 6.95
C GLU A 170 6.46 13.21 7.45
N ASP A 171 6.49 12.65 8.66
CA ASP A 171 7.72 12.13 9.27
C ASP A 171 8.29 10.94 8.47
N GLU A 172 7.43 10.01 8.06
CA GLU A 172 7.82 8.86 7.22
C GLU A 172 8.29 9.33 5.84
N LEU A 173 7.62 10.33 5.25
CA LEU A 173 8.03 10.88 3.96
C LEU A 173 9.40 11.56 4.06
N GLN A 174 9.64 12.32 5.12
CA GLN A 174 10.93 12.95 5.37
C GLN A 174 12.04 11.90 5.55
N GLU A 175 11.79 10.84 6.31
CA GLU A 175 12.74 9.72 6.45
C GLU A 175 13.05 9.08 5.09
N CYS A 176 12.03 8.86 4.26
CA CYS A 176 12.21 8.35 2.90
C CYS A 176 13.08 9.28 2.05
N ILE A 177 12.82 10.59 2.10
CA ILE A 177 13.57 11.62 1.38
C ILE A 177 15.05 11.62 1.81
N ASP A 178 15.31 11.54 3.11
CA ASP A 178 16.67 11.51 3.65
C ASP A 178 17.44 10.28 3.18
N ILE A 179 16.79 9.10 3.20
CA ILE A 179 17.37 7.85 2.68
C ILE A 179 17.66 7.98 1.18
N ILE A 180 16.75 8.56 0.40
CA ILE A 180 16.93 8.76 -1.03
C ILE A 180 18.12 9.67 -1.31
N HIS A 181 18.19 10.83 -0.66
CA HIS A 181 19.31 11.76 -0.85
C HIS A 181 20.64 11.14 -0.45
N LYS A 182 20.71 10.52 0.73
CA LYS A 182 21.92 9.82 1.19
C LYS A 182 22.39 8.78 0.18
N THR A 183 21.45 8.02 -0.38
CA THR A 183 21.77 6.96 -1.34
C THR A 183 22.24 7.54 -2.67
N LEU A 184 21.53 8.52 -3.22
CA LEU A 184 21.88 9.14 -4.49
C LEU A 184 23.23 9.85 -4.44
N LEU A 185 23.56 10.52 -3.33
CA LEU A 185 24.83 11.22 -3.14
C LEU A 185 26.05 10.29 -2.93
N SER A 186 25.82 8.98 -2.77
CA SER A 186 26.92 8.00 -2.70
C SER A 186 27.41 7.51 -4.06
N PHE A 187 26.73 7.89 -5.15
CA PHE A 187 27.09 7.58 -6.54
C PHE A 187 27.65 8.82 -7.23
#